data_AF-A0A9Q1KVY6-F1
#
_entry.id   AF-A0A9Q1KVY6-F1
#
_cell.length_a   1.000
_cell.length_b   1.000
_cell.length_c   1.000
_cell.angle_alpha   90.00
_cell.angle_beta   90.00
_cell.angle_gamma   90.00
#
_symmetry.space_group_name_H-M   'P 1'
#
loop_
_entity.id
_entity.type
_entity.pdbx_description
1 polymer ?
#
loop_
_entity_poly.entity_id
_entity_poly.type
_entity_poly.pdbx_seq_one_letter_code
_entity_poly.pdbx_strand_id
1 'polypeptide(L)'
;MATLARLSRKALKALPTLSLPPHHQHHHRNPYLLRSFSSAAGAVAVEQPPLPRQILESPDRVKWDYRGQRMIVPLGQWNPKIAVDAYVAPNCVLAGRVSVWDGASVWNGSVLRGDLNKISVGFCSNVQERCVVHAAWSSPTGLPAHTSIERYVTIGAYCLLRSCTIQPECIIGQHSILMEGSIVETHSILEAGSVVPPGRIIPSGELWAGNPAGFVRTLTHVETLEIPKLAVAINDLSRSHFSEFLPYATVYLEVEKLKKHLGINI
;
A
#
# COMPACT_ATOMS: atom_id res chain seq x y z
N MET A 1 -27.39 -20.17 20.92
CA MET A 1 -27.10 -21.57 20.53
C MET A 1 -27.14 -21.66 19.01
N ALA A 2 -26.22 -22.24 18.25
CA ALA A 2 -24.99 -22.95 18.55
C ALA A 2 -24.07 -22.89 17.29
N THR A 3 -22.80 -22.63 17.57
CA THR A 3 -21.56 -23.09 16.92
C THR A 3 -21.61 -23.97 15.65
N LEU A 4 -20.96 -23.45 14.59
CA LEU A 4 -20.39 -24.23 13.47
C LEU A 4 -19.12 -24.97 13.94
N ALA A 5 -19.15 -26.30 13.89
CA ALA A 5 -17.99 -27.16 14.15
C ALA A 5 -17.33 -27.62 12.84
N ARG A 6 -16.01 -27.51 12.83
CA ARG A 6 -15.06 -27.87 11.77
C ARG A 6 -15.13 -29.36 11.42
N LEU A 7 -15.22 -29.68 10.12
CA LEU A 7 -14.90 -31.01 9.60
C LEU A 7 -13.44 -31.08 9.12
N SER A 8 -12.75 -32.08 9.67
CA SER A 8 -11.33 -32.38 9.53
C SER A 8 -11.00 -33.07 8.20
N ARG A 9 -9.81 -32.78 7.64
CA ARG A 9 -9.28 -33.20 6.33
C ARG A 9 -9.01 -34.71 6.14
N LYS A 10 -9.56 -35.60 6.98
CA LYS A 10 -9.25 -37.04 6.92
C LYS A 10 -10.21 -37.90 6.07
N ALA A 11 -11.22 -37.32 5.43
CA ALA A 11 -12.30 -38.11 4.79
C ALA A 11 -12.24 -38.24 3.24
N LEU A 12 -11.19 -37.74 2.56
CA LEU A 12 -11.18 -37.66 1.08
C LEU A 12 -10.11 -38.54 0.38
N LYS A 13 -9.85 -39.74 0.88
CA LYS A 13 -9.07 -40.75 0.15
C LYS A 13 -9.78 -42.11 0.16
N ALA A 14 -10.65 -42.34 -0.82
CA ALA A 14 -10.88 -43.62 -1.48
C ALA A 14 -12.13 -43.52 -2.37
N LEU A 15 -11.95 -43.56 -3.70
CA LEU A 15 -12.95 -44.02 -4.67
C LEU A 15 -12.23 -44.27 -6.01
N PRO A 16 -12.29 -45.49 -6.59
CA PRO A 16 -11.70 -45.79 -7.90
C PRO A 16 -12.67 -45.48 -9.04
N THR A 17 -12.15 -45.01 -10.18
CA THR A 17 -12.90 -44.63 -11.38
C THR A 17 -13.18 -45.84 -12.28
N LEU A 18 -14.47 -46.04 -12.62
CA LEU A 18 -14.99 -46.98 -13.61
C LEU A 18 -14.66 -46.53 -15.06
N SER A 19 -14.34 -47.50 -15.92
CA SER A 19 -14.10 -47.36 -17.37
C SER A 19 -15.40 -47.45 -18.19
N LEU A 20 -15.46 -46.72 -19.32
CA LEU A 20 -16.56 -46.76 -20.30
C LEU A 20 -16.07 -47.33 -21.67
N PRO A 21 -16.92 -48.05 -22.43
CA PRO A 21 -16.55 -48.70 -23.70
C PRO A 21 -16.85 -47.85 -24.97
N PRO A 22 -16.39 -48.27 -26.17
CA PRO A 22 -16.21 -47.40 -27.33
C PRO A 22 -17.36 -47.45 -28.35
N HIS A 23 -17.61 -46.34 -29.05
CA HIS A 23 -18.47 -46.30 -30.25
C HIS A 23 -17.63 -46.03 -31.51
N HIS A 24 -17.84 -46.89 -32.51
CA HIS A 24 -17.34 -46.81 -33.88
C HIS A 24 -17.78 -45.52 -34.60
N GLN A 25 -16.89 -44.89 -35.36
CA GLN A 25 -17.23 -44.15 -36.57
C GLN A 25 -16.05 -44.16 -37.56
N HIS A 26 -16.31 -44.71 -38.76
CA HIS A 26 -15.45 -44.65 -39.93
C HIS A 26 -15.46 -43.24 -40.53
N HIS A 27 -14.31 -42.65 -40.89
CA HIS A 27 -14.16 -41.80 -42.08
C HIS A 27 -12.68 -41.60 -42.47
N HIS A 28 -12.39 -41.94 -43.73
CA HIS A 28 -11.30 -41.51 -44.63
C HIS A 28 -9.84 -41.47 -44.15
N ARG A 29 -9.09 -42.52 -44.56
CA ARG A 29 -7.62 -42.51 -44.65
C ARG A 29 -7.18 -41.65 -45.84
N ASN A 30 -6.44 -40.57 -45.59
CA ASN A 30 -5.73 -39.79 -46.61
C ASN A 30 -4.21 -40.09 -46.47
N PRO A 31 -3.53 -40.67 -47.49
CA PRO A 31 -2.22 -41.32 -47.29
C PRO A 31 -0.97 -40.42 -47.40
N TYR A 32 -1.08 -39.09 -47.27
CA TYR A 32 0.02 -38.16 -47.58
C TYR A 32 0.61 -37.34 -46.42
N LEU A 33 0.45 -37.75 -45.15
CA LEU A 33 1.09 -37.10 -44.00
C LEU A 33 1.73 -38.08 -43.01
N LEU A 34 2.59 -38.96 -43.53
CA LEU A 34 3.57 -39.71 -42.73
C LEU A 34 4.87 -38.90 -42.63
N ARG A 35 4.89 -37.90 -41.75
CA ARG A 35 6.16 -37.42 -41.17
C ARG A 35 6.45 -38.30 -39.96
N SER A 36 7.44 -39.17 -40.12
CA SER A 36 8.05 -39.95 -39.04
C SER A 36 8.70 -39.00 -38.03
N PHE A 37 7.97 -38.68 -36.96
CA PHE A 37 8.61 -38.17 -35.75
C PHE A 37 9.31 -39.34 -35.07
N SER A 38 10.62 -39.43 -35.28
CA SER A 38 11.50 -40.26 -34.46
C SER A 38 11.35 -39.80 -33.01
N SER A 39 10.69 -40.60 -32.17
CA SER A 39 10.66 -40.39 -30.74
C SER A 39 12.02 -40.78 -30.16
N ALA A 40 12.96 -39.84 -30.13
CA ALA A 40 14.06 -39.93 -29.19
C ALA A 40 13.44 -39.81 -27.79
N ALA A 41 13.24 -40.95 -27.13
CA ALA A 41 12.89 -41.03 -25.72
C ALA A 41 14.09 -40.50 -24.91
N GLY A 42 14.22 -39.18 -24.83
CA GLY A 42 15.03 -38.54 -23.81
C GLY A 42 14.38 -38.87 -22.48
N ALA A 43 15.08 -39.64 -21.64
CA ALA A 43 14.68 -39.84 -20.26
C ALA A 43 14.58 -38.47 -19.59
N VAL A 44 13.36 -37.96 -19.43
CA VAL A 44 13.11 -36.80 -18.58
C VAL A 44 13.42 -37.27 -17.18
N ALA A 45 14.54 -36.80 -16.64
CA ALA A 45 14.88 -37.00 -15.24
C ALA A 45 13.68 -36.51 -14.42
N VAL A 46 13.02 -37.43 -13.71
CA VAL A 46 11.99 -37.07 -12.74
C VAL A 46 12.73 -36.32 -11.63
N GLU A 47 12.69 -34.99 -11.71
CA GLU A 47 13.25 -34.12 -10.70
C GLU A 47 12.56 -34.44 -9.38
N GLN A 48 13.31 -35.00 -8.43
CA GLN A 48 12.77 -35.33 -7.12
C GLN A 48 12.21 -34.06 -6.49
N PRO A 49 11.00 -34.11 -5.88
CA PRO A 49 10.46 -32.94 -5.20
C PRO A 49 11.49 -32.48 -4.15
N PRO A 50 11.83 -31.18 -4.10
CA PRO A 50 12.84 -30.69 -3.18
C PRO A 50 12.45 -31.10 -1.76
N LEU A 51 13.42 -31.65 -1.02
CA LEU A 51 13.25 -32.03 0.38
C LEU A 51 12.62 -30.84 1.15
N PRO A 52 11.65 -31.09 2.05
CA PRO A 52 11.00 -30.02 2.79
C PRO A 52 12.06 -29.26 3.59
N ARG A 53 12.25 -27.97 3.27
CA ARG A 53 13.15 -27.08 4.03
C ARG A 53 12.74 -27.10 5.49
N GLN A 54 13.63 -27.56 6.37
CA GLN A 54 13.42 -27.48 7.81
C GLN A 54 13.44 -26.00 8.22
N ILE A 55 12.38 -25.56 8.89
CA ILE A 55 12.26 -24.20 9.42
C ILE A 55 12.92 -24.19 10.80
N LEU A 56 14.15 -23.69 10.89
CA LEU A 56 14.84 -23.47 12.16
C LEU A 56 14.54 -22.05 12.64
N GLU A 57 13.90 -21.92 13.80
CA GLU A 57 13.71 -20.62 14.44
C GLU A 57 15.03 -20.18 15.11
N SER A 58 15.45 -18.95 14.85
CA SER A 58 16.60 -18.37 15.55
C SER A 58 16.20 -17.99 16.98
N PRO A 59 16.93 -18.44 18.02
CA PRO A 59 16.63 -18.09 19.40
C PRO A 59 16.79 -16.59 19.69
N ASP A 60 17.62 -15.88 18.91
CA ASP A 60 17.90 -14.46 19.09
C ASP A 60 16.80 -13.55 18.51
N ARG A 61 15.83 -14.12 17.78
CA ARG A 61 14.71 -13.36 17.24
C ARG A 61 13.76 -12.97 18.36
N VAL A 62 13.83 -11.71 18.75
CA VAL A 62 12.93 -11.13 19.76
C VAL A 62 11.50 -11.05 19.22
N LYS A 63 10.54 -11.54 20.02
CA LYS A 63 9.10 -11.49 19.70
C LYS A 63 8.41 -10.21 20.19
N TRP A 64 8.97 -9.59 21.22
CA TRP A 64 8.44 -8.37 21.84
C TRP A 64 9.56 -7.35 22.01
N ASP A 65 9.52 -6.28 21.23
CA ASP A 65 10.36 -5.10 21.46
C ASP A 65 9.61 -4.13 22.35
N TYR A 66 10.16 -3.84 23.53
CA TYR A 66 9.58 -2.93 24.52
C TYR A 66 9.37 -1.51 24.00
N ARG A 67 10.07 -1.12 22.92
CA ARG A 67 9.96 0.22 22.30
C ARG A 67 8.78 0.32 21.33
N GLY A 68 8.19 -0.80 20.94
CA GLY A 68 7.22 -0.85 19.85
C GLY A 68 7.83 -0.49 18.49
N GLN A 69 6.97 -0.25 17.50
CA GLN A 69 7.39 0.17 16.17
C GLN A 69 7.81 1.64 16.20
N ARG A 70 9.01 1.94 15.69
CA ARG A 70 9.48 3.32 15.56
C ARG A 70 8.70 4.06 14.48
N MET A 71 8.30 5.30 14.78
CA MET A 71 7.63 6.18 13.82
C MET A 71 8.56 6.59 12.67
N ILE A 72 9.80 7.00 12.98
CA ILE A 72 10.81 7.38 12.00
C ILE A 72 11.81 6.23 11.86
N VAL A 73 11.87 5.66 10.66
CA VAL A 73 12.75 4.53 10.32
C VAL A 73 13.75 4.97 9.25
N PRO A 74 15.00 5.32 9.62
CA PRO A 74 16.04 5.61 8.64
C PRO A 74 16.47 4.32 7.92
N LEU A 75 16.76 4.42 6.63
CA LEU A 75 17.23 3.31 5.79
C LEU A 75 18.50 3.73 5.06
N GLY A 76 19.65 3.17 5.46
CA GLY A 76 20.96 3.59 4.94
C GLY A 76 21.23 5.06 5.25
N GLN A 77 21.47 5.87 4.21
CA GLN A 77 21.67 7.32 4.33
C GLN A 77 20.35 8.11 4.32
N TRP A 78 19.22 7.44 4.11
CA TRP A 78 17.94 8.11 3.96
C TRP A 78 17.23 8.20 5.30
N ASN A 79 17.08 9.43 5.78
CA ASN A 79 16.33 9.74 6.97
C ASN A 79 15.05 10.51 6.59
N PRO A 80 13.85 10.06 7.01
CA PRO A 80 12.63 10.84 6.87
C PRO A 80 12.77 12.22 7.52
N LYS A 81 12.31 13.26 6.84
CA LYS A 81 12.34 14.64 7.31
C LYS A 81 10.92 15.13 7.52
N ILE A 82 10.67 15.75 8.67
CA ILE A 82 9.36 16.28 9.06
C ILE A 82 9.58 17.75 9.42
N ALA A 83 8.77 18.64 8.86
CA ALA A 83 8.75 20.06 9.24
C ALA A 83 8.32 20.23 10.70
N VAL A 84 8.73 21.35 11.32
CA VAL A 84 8.52 21.58 12.75
C VAL A 84 7.04 21.78 13.10
N ASP A 85 6.27 22.34 12.17
CA ASP A 85 4.84 22.61 12.30
C ASP A 85 3.95 21.47 11.75
N ALA A 86 4.55 20.42 11.19
CA ALA A 86 3.82 19.30 10.63
C ALA A 86 3.40 18.30 11.72
N TYR A 87 2.16 17.85 11.67
CA TYR A 87 1.64 16.85 12.60
C TYR A 87 1.81 15.44 12.04
N VAL A 88 2.50 14.57 12.77
CA VAL A 88 2.58 13.14 12.45
C VAL A 88 2.09 12.35 13.65
N ALA A 89 1.02 11.58 13.45
CA ALA A 89 0.46 10.76 14.51
C ALA A 89 1.46 9.67 14.98
N PRO A 90 1.48 9.32 16.27
CA PRO A 90 2.50 8.42 16.85
C PRO A 90 2.45 6.98 16.31
N ASN A 91 1.31 6.56 15.75
CA ASN A 91 1.10 5.22 15.19
C ASN A 91 1.49 5.12 13.71
N CYS A 92 2.01 6.20 13.11
CA CYS A 92 2.44 6.20 11.72
C CYS A 92 3.82 5.59 11.56
N VAL A 93 4.13 5.11 10.36
CA VAL A 93 5.48 4.64 10.00
C VAL A 93 5.98 5.41 8.80
N LEU A 94 7.03 6.18 8.98
CA LEU A 94 7.76 6.91 7.95
C LEU A 94 9.11 6.20 7.76
N ALA A 95 9.33 5.61 6.58
CA ALA A 95 10.53 4.84 6.30
C ALA A 95 11.24 5.31 5.03
N GLY A 96 12.55 5.51 5.10
CA GLY A 96 13.38 5.88 3.94
C GLY A 96 13.28 7.36 3.54
N ARG A 97 13.20 7.64 2.23
CA ARG A 97 13.19 8.99 1.66
C ARG A 97 11.80 9.61 1.70
N VAL A 98 11.32 9.97 2.88
CA VAL A 98 10.05 10.66 3.07
C VAL A 98 10.30 12.11 3.52
N SER A 99 9.57 13.05 2.95
CA SER A 99 9.60 14.46 3.34
C SER A 99 8.18 14.96 3.58
N VAL A 100 7.91 15.40 4.80
CA VAL A 100 6.65 16.01 5.22
C VAL A 100 6.91 17.50 5.39
N TRP A 101 6.32 18.31 4.52
CA TRP A 101 6.51 19.76 4.44
C TRP A 101 5.62 20.53 5.41
N ASP A 102 5.79 21.84 5.43
CA ASP A 102 5.19 22.73 6.42
C ASP A 102 3.65 22.66 6.41
N GLY A 103 3.07 22.61 7.61
CA GLY A 103 1.62 22.49 7.83
C GLY A 103 0.98 21.20 7.32
N ALA A 104 1.78 20.23 6.84
CA ALA A 104 1.25 18.94 6.44
C ALA A 104 0.86 18.08 7.65
N SER A 105 -0.09 17.16 7.46
CA SER A 105 -0.49 16.22 8.52
C SER A 105 -0.54 14.78 8.04
N VAL A 106 -0.05 13.84 8.85
CA VAL A 106 -0.12 12.39 8.62
C VAL A 106 -0.84 11.72 9.78
N TRP A 107 -2.03 11.21 9.51
CA TRP A 107 -2.99 10.72 10.49
C TRP A 107 -2.84 9.23 10.79
N ASN A 108 -3.52 8.81 11.84
CA ASN A 108 -3.29 7.55 12.55
C ASN A 108 -3.21 6.31 11.66
N GLY A 109 -2.15 5.51 11.87
CA GLY A 109 -1.98 4.21 11.23
C GLY A 109 -1.52 4.27 9.77
N SER A 110 -1.18 5.47 9.28
CA SER A 110 -0.66 5.64 7.93
C SER A 110 0.80 5.21 7.82
N VAL A 111 1.14 4.60 6.69
CA VAL A 111 2.47 4.06 6.40
C VAL A 111 3.00 4.70 5.13
N LEU A 112 4.06 5.50 5.25
CA LEU A 112 4.76 6.11 4.13
C LEU A 112 6.13 5.44 4.00
N ARG A 113 6.31 4.64 2.95
CA ARG A 113 7.52 3.85 2.71
C ARG A 113 8.20 4.31 1.41
N GLY A 114 9.16 5.21 1.57
CA GLY A 114 9.99 5.77 0.50
C GLY A 114 11.34 5.07 0.39
N ASP A 115 11.34 3.73 0.40
CA ASP A 115 12.56 2.93 0.33
C ASP A 115 13.05 2.65 -1.10
N LEU A 116 12.15 2.60 -2.09
CA LEU A 116 12.56 2.49 -3.49
C LEU A 116 12.76 3.88 -4.14
N ASN A 117 11.89 4.83 -3.82
CA ASN A 117 11.91 6.19 -4.36
C ASN A 117 11.38 7.20 -3.33
N LYS A 118 11.57 8.49 -3.61
CA LYS A 118 11.17 9.57 -2.68
C LYS A 118 9.64 9.71 -2.58
N ILE A 119 9.18 10.10 -1.40
CA ILE A 119 7.79 10.49 -1.12
C ILE A 119 7.82 11.90 -0.53
N SER A 120 7.03 12.81 -1.10
CA SER A 120 6.86 14.18 -0.58
C SER A 120 5.39 14.46 -0.28
N VAL A 121 5.12 15.00 0.91
CA VAL A 121 3.82 15.53 1.33
C VAL A 121 3.93 17.05 1.45
N GLY A 122 3.33 17.78 0.53
CA GLY A 122 3.46 19.22 0.34
C GLY A 122 2.72 20.06 1.38
N PHE A 123 2.79 21.38 1.19
CA PHE A 123 2.29 22.37 2.13
C PHE A 123 0.80 22.19 2.45
N CYS A 124 0.44 22.20 3.74
CA CYS A 124 -0.95 22.11 4.21
C CYS A 124 -1.74 20.90 3.64
N SER A 125 -1.02 19.85 3.21
CA SER A 125 -1.62 18.62 2.69
C SER A 125 -1.77 17.58 3.78
N ASN A 126 -2.81 16.78 3.69
CA ASN A 126 -3.14 15.81 4.71
C ASN A 126 -3.21 14.40 4.13
N VAL A 127 -2.64 13.44 4.86
CA VAL A 127 -2.74 12.01 4.63
C VAL A 127 -3.55 11.43 5.77
N GLN A 128 -4.84 11.18 5.55
CA GLN A 128 -5.76 10.71 6.58
C GLN A 128 -5.44 9.26 7.03
N GLU A 129 -6.30 8.67 7.86
CA GLU A 129 -6.03 7.45 8.60
C GLU A 129 -5.77 6.24 7.70
N ARG A 130 -4.83 5.39 8.12
CA ARG A 130 -4.55 4.08 7.52
C ARG A 130 -4.27 4.14 6.02
N CYS A 131 -3.73 5.25 5.54
CA CYS A 131 -3.25 5.39 4.18
C CYS A 131 -1.90 4.69 4.01
N VAL A 132 -1.71 4.04 2.87
CA VAL A 132 -0.44 3.40 2.53
C VAL A 132 0.15 4.10 1.32
N VAL A 133 1.30 4.75 1.49
CA VAL A 133 1.99 5.50 0.45
C VAL A 133 3.32 4.83 0.18
N HIS A 134 3.43 4.17 -0.97
CA HIS A 134 4.64 3.49 -1.40
C HIS A 134 5.15 4.11 -2.69
N ALA A 135 6.45 3.97 -2.95
CA ALA A 135 7.03 4.27 -4.25
C ALA A 135 7.57 2.98 -4.88
N ALA A 136 7.29 2.76 -6.16
CA ALA A 136 7.87 1.70 -6.99
C ALA A 136 9.30 2.06 -7.39
N TRP A 137 10.11 1.06 -7.77
CA TRP A 137 11.50 1.27 -8.21
C TRP A 137 11.58 2.00 -9.55
N SER A 138 10.77 1.54 -10.50
CA SER A 138 10.61 2.13 -11.82
C SER A 138 9.13 2.09 -12.19
N SER A 139 8.70 3.05 -13.00
CA SER A 139 7.32 3.06 -13.51
C SER A 139 7.30 2.37 -14.86
N PRO A 140 6.40 1.41 -15.10
CA PRO A 140 6.27 0.75 -16.41
C PRO A 140 5.89 1.74 -17.54
N THR A 141 5.38 2.92 -17.17
CA THR A 141 4.96 3.99 -18.10
C THR A 141 6.08 4.97 -18.47
N GLY A 142 7.28 4.83 -17.89
CA GLY A 142 8.40 5.77 -18.09
C GLY A 142 8.25 7.10 -17.34
N LEU A 143 7.13 7.32 -16.66
CA LEU A 143 6.91 8.47 -15.79
C LEU A 143 7.71 8.36 -14.48
N PRO A 144 7.96 9.48 -13.77
CA PRO A 144 8.71 9.45 -12.53
C PRO A 144 8.05 8.53 -11.49
N ALA A 145 8.79 7.52 -11.03
CA ALA A 145 8.28 6.54 -10.06
C ALA A 145 8.27 7.03 -8.60
N HIS A 146 8.22 8.34 -8.37
CA HIS A 146 8.13 8.93 -7.05
C HIS A 146 6.69 9.34 -6.74
N THR A 147 6.37 9.45 -5.46
CA THR A 147 5.06 9.94 -5.02
C THR A 147 5.18 11.39 -4.60
N SER A 148 4.57 12.31 -5.36
CA SER A 148 4.48 13.72 -4.96
C SER A 148 3.03 14.06 -4.65
N ILE A 149 2.82 14.54 -3.42
CA ILE A 149 1.57 15.14 -2.99
C ILE A 149 1.89 16.63 -2.86
N GLU A 150 1.32 17.45 -3.74
CA GLU A 150 1.59 18.89 -3.76
C GLU A 150 0.81 19.63 -2.66
N ARG A 151 0.65 20.96 -2.75
CA ARG A 151 0.00 21.80 -1.72
C ARG A 151 -1.52 21.62 -1.66
N TYR A 152 -2.11 21.77 -0.47
CA TYR A 152 -3.55 21.73 -0.22
C TYR A 152 -4.25 20.47 -0.74
N VAL A 153 -3.55 19.34 -0.74
CA VAL A 153 -4.12 18.06 -1.14
C VAL A 153 -4.70 17.36 0.08
N THR A 154 -5.95 16.91 -0.05
CA THR A 154 -6.63 16.13 0.99
C THR A 154 -6.72 14.68 0.55
N ILE A 155 -5.97 13.79 1.20
CA ILE A 155 -6.02 12.35 0.94
C ILE A 155 -6.91 11.70 1.98
N GLY A 156 -8.04 11.17 1.53
CA GLY A 156 -9.04 10.50 2.35
C GLY A 156 -8.52 9.24 3.04
N ALA A 157 -9.20 8.82 4.11
CA ALA A 157 -8.85 7.62 4.86
C ALA A 157 -8.77 6.36 3.98
N TYR A 158 -7.88 5.42 4.34
CA TYR A 158 -7.66 4.15 3.65
C TYR A 158 -7.23 4.25 2.18
N CYS A 159 -6.61 5.35 1.77
CA CYS A 159 -6.06 5.45 0.42
C CYS A 159 -4.79 4.62 0.25
N LEU A 160 -4.63 4.04 -0.93
CA LEU A 160 -3.39 3.40 -1.36
C LEU A 160 -2.78 4.19 -2.50
N LEU A 161 -1.62 4.79 -2.26
CA LEU A 161 -0.89 5.60 -3.24
C LEU A 161 0.40 4.88 -3.63
N ARG A 162 0.60 4.65 -4.93
CA ARG A 162 1.83 4.04 -5.47
C ARG A 162 2.38 4.87 -6.61
N SER A 163 3.50 5.56 -6.39
CA SER A 163 4.22 6.34 -7.42
C SER A 163 3.31 7.24 -8.25
N CYS A 164 2.47 8.03 -7.59
CA CYS A 164 1.53 8.95 -8.23
C CYS A 164 1.93 10.41 -7.98
N THR A 165 1.58 11.29 -8.91
CA THR A 165 1.75 12.74 -8.75
C THR A 165 0.38 13.36 -8.57
N ILE A 166 0.11 13.93 -7.41
CA ILE A 166 -1.13 14.64 -7.11
C ILE A 166 -0.78 16.12 -7.06
N GLN A 167 -1.28 16.87 -8.04
CA GLN A 167 -1.05 18.30 -8.19
C GLN A 167 -1.78 19.11 -7.10
N PRO A 168 -1.56 20.44 -7.03
CA PRO A 168 -2.16 21.27 -6.00
C PRO A 168 -3.69 21.21 -5.95
N GLU A 169 -4.23 21.33 -4.74
CA GLU A 169 -5.65 21.55 -4.49
C GLU A 169 -6.53 20.41 -5.03
N CYS A 170 -6.14 19.17 -4.75
CA CYS A 170 -6.92 17.98 -5.12
C CYS A 170 -7.52 17.31 -3.88
N ILE A 171 -8.68 16.68 -4.07
CA ILE A 171 -9.30 15.82 -3.05
C ILE A 171 -9.28 14.38 -3.55
N ILE A 172 -8.65 13.49 -2.79
CA ILE A 172 -8.67 12.07 -3.04
C ILE A 172 -9.66 11.45 -2.05
N GLY A 173 -10.79 10.94 -2.55
CA GLY A 173 -11.83 10.34 -1.74
C GLY A 173 -11.33 9.15 -0.93
N GLN A 174 -12.05 8.81 0.13
CA GLN A 174 -11.71 7.67 1.00
C GLN A 174 -11.63 6.37 0.19
N HIS A 175 -10.76 5.45 0.63
CA HIS A 175 -10.60 4.13 0.00
C HIS A 175 -10.18 4.17 -1.49
N SER A 176 -9.61 5.28 -1.95
CA SER A 176 -9.11 5.40 -3.31
C SER A 176 -7.75 4.73 -3.49
N ILE A 177 -7.52 4.20 -4.68
CA ILE A 177 -6.28 3.51 -5.05
C ILE A 177 -5.69 4.19 -6.28
N LEU A 178 -4.49 4.76 -6.14
CA LEU A 178 -3.75 5.37 -7.23
C LEU A 178 -2.55 4.51 -7.58
N MET A 179 -2.47 4.14 -8.86
CA MET A 179 -1.42 3.28 -9.38
C MET A 179 -0.28 4.08 -10.02
N GLU A 180 0.77 3.36 -10.42
CA GLU A 180 2.05 3.90 -10.86
C GLU A 180 1.92 4.85 -12.05
N GLY A 181 2.53 6.03 -11.95
CA GLY A 181 2.51 7.04 -12.99
C GLY A 181 1.15 7.71 -13.19
N SER A 182 0.17 7.49 -12.30
CA SER A 182 -1.06 8.28 -12.32
C SER A 182 -0.77 9.73 -11.95
N ILE A 183 -1.40 10.65 -12.67
CA ILE A 183 -1.31 12.09 -12.43
C ILE A 183 -2.72 12.60 -12.17
N VAL A 184 -2.93 13.17 -10.99
CA VAL A 184 -4.16 13.91 -10.68
C VAL A 184 -3.84 15.38 -10.84
N GLU A 185 -4.41 16.03 -11.84
CA GLU A 185 -4.16 17.44 -12.09
C GLU A 185 -4.88 18.36 -11.10
N THR A 186 -4.55 19.65 -11.15
CA THR A 186 -5.05 20.67 -10.21
C THR A 186 -6.56 20.72 -10.12
N HIS A 187 -7.06 20.98 -8.91
CA HIS A 187 -8.50 21.14 -8.65
C HIS A 187 -9.35 19.91 -8.99
N SER A 188 -8.77 18.72 -9.09
CA SER A 188 -9.52 17.50 -9.39
C SER A 188 -9.97 16.78 -8.13
N ILE A 189 -11.13 16.16 -8.20
CA ILE A 189 -11.74 15.42 -7.09
C ILE A 189 -11.95 13.97 -7.52
N LEU A 190 -11.41 13.03 -6.73
CA LEU A 190 -11.74 11.62 -6.83
C LEU A 190 -12.79 11.28 -5.78
N GLU A 191 -13.87 10.63 -6.18
CA GLU A 191 -14.86 10.10 -5.26
C GLU A 191 -14.30 8.92 -4.45
N ALA A 192 -15.02 8.57 -3.38
CA ALA A 192 -14.64 7.42 -2.55
C ALA A 192 -14.64 6.11 -3.36
N GLY A 193 -13.65 5.25 -3.08
CA GLY A 193 -13.50 3.96 -3.75
C GLY A 193 -12.99 4.04 -5.19
N SER A 194 -12.48 5.20 -5.62
CA SER A 194 -11.96 5.37 -6.97
C SER A 194 -10.63 4.64 -7.18
N VAL A 195 -10.50 3.92 -8.29
CA VAL A 195 -9.26 3.20 -8.65
C VAL A 195 -8.68 3.75 -9.94
N VAL A 196 -7.57 4.47 -9.83
CA VAL A 196 -6.90 5.10 -10.97
C VAL A 196 -5.85 4.14 -11.54
N PRO A 197 -6.00 3.69 -12.80
CA PRO A 197 -5.08 2.75 -13.41
C PRO A 197 -3.69 3.39 -13.68
N PRO A 198 -2.64 2.58 -13.88
CA PRO A 198 -1.30 3.08 -14.13
C PRO A 198 -1.25 4.02 -15.35
N GLY A 199 -0.51 5.14 -15.22
CA GLY A 199 -0.33 6.12 -16.29
C GLY A 199 -1.55 6.97 -16.63
N ARG A 200 -2.68 6.81 -15.91
CA ARG A 200 -3.87 7.61 -16.17
C ARG A 200 -3.67 9.03 -15.66
N ILE A 201 -4.01 9.99 -16.51
CA ILE A 201 -4.05 11.41 -16.17
C ILE A 201 -5.53 11.78 -15.94
N ILE A 202 -5.81 12.36 -14.78
CA ILE A 202 -7.10 12.95 -14.44
C ILE A 202 -6.99 14.46 -14.72
N PRO A 203 -7.71 14.99 -15.71
CA PRO A 203 -7.65 16.39 -16.07
C PRO A 203 -8.10 17.33 -14.94
N SER A 204 -7.64 18.57 -15.04
CA SER A 204 -7.89 19.63 -14.06
C SER A 204 -9.38 19.96 -13.93
N GLY A 205 -9.85 20.15 -12.69
CA GLY A 205 -11.23 20.60 -12.44
C GLY A 205 -12.31 19.55 -12.74
N GLU A 206 -11.94 18.28 -12.82
CA GLU A 206 -12.87 17.19 -13.09
C GLU A 206 -13.14 16.33 -11.84
N LEU A 207 -14.36 15.80 -11.76
CA LEU A 207 -14.76 14.79 -10.80
C LEU A 207 -14.73 13.41 -11.45
N TRP A 208 -13.99 12.49 -10.84
CA TRP A 208 -13.83 11.11 -11.30
C TRP A 208 -14.28 10.13 -10.22
N ALA A 209 -14.87 9.01 -10.65
CA ALA A 209 -15.39 7.99 -9.75
C ALA A 209 -15.25 6.58 -10.35
N GLY A 210 -15.28 5.56 -9.50
CA GLY A 210 -15.42 4.16 -9.89
C GLY A 210 -14.12 3.35 -9.97
N ASN A 211 -14.27 2.08 -10.32
CA ASN A 211 -13.19 1.11 -10.45
C ASN A 211 -13.36 0.30 -11.74
N PRO A 212 -12.64 0.64 -12.83
CA PRO A 212 -11.65 1.71 -12.95
C PRO A 212 -12.29 3.12 -12.93
N ALA A 213 -11.53 4.12 -12.50
CA ALA A 213 -12.00 5.50 -12.40
C ALA A 213 -12.35 6.07 -13.78
N GLY A 214 -13.57 6.58 -13.91
CA GLY A 214 -14.10 7.24 -15.09
C GLY A 214 -14.52 8.68 -14.79
N PHE A 215 -14.56 9.50 -15.84
CA PHE A 215 -15.08 10.86 -15.77
C PHE A 215 -16.57 10.83 -15.42
N VAL A 216 -16.97 11.65 -14.44
CA VAL A 216 -18.37 11.82 -14.06
C VAL A 216 -18.90 13.16 -14.54
N ARG A 217 -18.22 14.24 -14.16
CA ARG A 217 -18.60 15.61 -14.48
C ARG A 217 -17.45 16.58 -14.25
N THR A 218 -17.60 17.80 -14.77
CA THR A 218 -16.76 18.93 -14.37
C THR A 218 -17.22 19.49 -13.02
N LEU A 219 -16.26 20.06 -12.28
CA LEU A 219 -16.53 20.70 -11.00
C LEU A 219 -17.07 22.11 -11.20
N THR A 220 -17.91 22.52 -10.27
CA THR A 220 -18.39 23.90 -10.19
C THR A 220 -17.34 24.78 -9.52
N HIS A 221 -17.36 26.08 -9.82
CA HIS A 221 -16.42 27.03 -9.23
C HIS A 221 -16.50 27.08 -7.70
N VAL A 222 -17.71 26.87 -7.15
CA VAL A 222 -17.92 26.81 -5.69
C VAL A 222 -17.17 25.65 -5.07
N GLU A 223 -17.27 24.45 -5.67
CA GLU A 223 -16.55 23.25 -5.20
C GLU A 223 -15.04 23.45 -5.27
N THR A 224 -14.53 24.02 -6.36
CA THR A 224 -13.09 24.32 -6.51
C THR A 224 -12.58 25.27 -5.42
N LEU A 225 -13.36 26.29 -5.05
CA LEU A 225 -13.00 27.22 -3.97
C LEU A 225 -13.11 26.61 -2.57
N GLU A 226 -13.84 25.51 -2.41
CA GLU A 226 -13.98 24.81 -1.13
C GLU A 226 -12.81 23.86 -0.83
N ILE A 227 -12.13 23.35 -1.86
CA ILE A 227 -10.98 22.43 -1.70
C ILE A 227 -9.91 22.98 -0.74
N PRO A 228 -9.36 24.20 -0.92
CA PRO A 228 -8.36 24.73 -0.01
C PRO A 228 -8.94 25.02 1.39
N LYS A 229 -10.22 25.38 1.50
CA LYS A 229 -10.86 25.61 2.81
C LYS A 229 -10.90 24.33 3.64
N LEU A 230 -11.19 23.19 3.01
CA LEU A 230 -11.15 21.88 3.65
C LEU A 230 -9.74 21.53 4.13
N ALA A 231 -8.73 21.75 3.29
CA ALA A 231 -7.33 21.49 3.64
C ALA A 231 -6.88 22.32 4.87
N VAL A 232 -7.25 23.60 4.92
CA VAL A 232 -6.96 24.48 6.07
C VAL A 232 -7.72 24.06 7.32
N ALA A 233 -9.00 23.69 7.20
CA ALA A 233 -9.78 23.20 8.34
C ALA A 233 -9.17 21.93 8.97
N ILE A 234 -8.67 21.00 8.15
CA ILE A 234 -7.95 19.81 8.61
C ILE A 234 -6.61 20.20 9.25
N ASN A 235 -5.91 21.19 8.70
CA ASN A 235 -4.67 21.70 9.29
C ASN A 235 -4.92 22.29 10.69
N ASP A 236 -5.99 23.07 10.89
CA ASP A 236 -6.35 23.60 12.21
C ASP A 236 -6.70 22.50 13.21
N LEU A 237 -7.38 21.44 12.76
CA LEU A 237 -7.57 20.24 13.58
C LEU A 237 -6.23 19.57 13.91
N SER A 238 -5.33 19.46 12.94
CA SER A 238 -4.01 18.88 13.13
C SER A 238 -3.16 19.67 14.14
N ARG A 239 -3.29 21.00 14.19
CA ARG A 239 -2.66 21.87 15.20
C ARG A 239 -3.18 21.58 16.60
N SER A 240 -4.49 21.36 16.72
CA SER A 240 -5.10 20.98 17.99
C SER A 240 -4.51 19.66 18.50
N HIS A 241 -4.42 18.65 17.63
CA HIS A 241 -3.74 17.39 17.98
C HIS A 241 -2.25 17.57 18.28
N PHE A 242 -1.54 18.38 17.48
CA PHE A 242 -0.12 18.64 17.70
C PHE A 242 0.15 19.27 19.07
N SER A 243 -0.73 20.16 19.55
CA SER A 243 -0.61 20.79 20.87
C SER A 243 -0.75 19.82 22.05
N GLU A 244 -1.41 18.68 21.84
CA GLU A 244 -1.51 17.61 22.86
C GLU A 244 -0.21 16.80 23.01
N PHE A 245 0.70 16.88 22.03
CA PHE A 245 1.96 16.16 22.06
C PHE A 245 3.12 17.06 22.49
N LEU A 246 3.81 16.66 23.56
CA LEU A 246 5.08 17.26 23.94
C LEU A 246 6.23 16.69 23.07
N PRO A 247 7.34 17.43 22.89
CA PRO A 247 8.48 16.97 22.09
C PRO A 247 9.12 15.67 22.57
N TYR A 248 9.09 15.42 23.87
CA TYR A 248 9.63 14.20 24.49
C TYR A 248 8.53 13.44 25.23
N ALA A 249 8.47 12.13 24.97
CA ALA A 249 7.57 11.24 25.69
C ALA A 249 8.17 10.81 27.05
N THR A 250 7.31 10.57 28.03
CA THR A 250 7.69 10.10 29.37
C THR A 250 7.95 8.59 29.46
N VAL A 251 7.91 7.87 28.33
CA VAL A 251 8.05 6.41 28.24
C VAL A 251 9.38 5.90 28.82
N TYR A 252 10.45 6.70 28.79
CA TYR A 252 11.74 6.31 29.36
C TYR A 252 11.66 6.03 30.88
N LEU A 253 10.80 6.73 31.62
CA LEU A 253 10.58 6.52 33.05
C LEU A 253 9.99 5.13 33.33
N GLU A 254 9.06 4.68 32.48
CA GLU A 254 8.47 3.34 32.59
C GLU A 254 9.49 2.25 32.26
N VAL A 255 10.34 2.49 31.26
CA VAL A 255 11.45 1.58 30.93
C VAL A 255 12.44 1.48 32.09
N GLU A 256 12.77 2.58 32.76
CA GLU A 256 13.63 2.57 33.95
C GLU A 256 13.02 1.80 35.12
N LYS A 257 11.72 2.00 35.41
CA LYS A 257 11.01 1.22 36.44
C LYS A 257 11.03 -0.28 36.10
N LEU A 258 10.81 -0.63 34.84
CA LEU A 258 10.84 -2.01 34.36
C LEU A 258 12.22 -2.64 34.53
N LYS A 259 13.30 -1.92 34.18
CA LYS A 259 14.68 -2.38 34.38
C LYS A 259 15.01 -2.60 35.86
N LYS A 260 14.62 -1.67 36.73
CA LYS A 260 14.77 -1.79 38.20
C LYS A 260 14.05 -3.04 38.73
N HIS A 261 12.83 -3.28 38.26
CA HIS A 261 12.05 -4.46 38.66
C HIS A 261 12.71 -5.79 38.22
N LEU A 262 13.39 -5.79 37.08
CA LEU A 262 14.14 -6.94 36.57
C LEU A 262 15.53 -7.10 37.22
N GLY A 263 15.92 -6.23 38.17
CA GLY A 263 17.23 -6.26 38.82
C GLY A 263 18.39 -5.81 37.93
N ILE A 264 18.10 -5.13 36.82
CA ILE A 264 19.10 -4.58 35.90
C ILE A 264 19.49 -3.19 36.40
N ASN A 265 20.61 -3.11 37.12
CA ASN A 265 21.20 -1.82 37.49
C ASN A 265 21.88 -1.18 36.27
N ILE A 266 21.60 0.11 36.06
CA ILE A 266 22.22 0.95 35.02
C ILE A 266 23.45 1.63 35.64
#